data_AF-A0AAX6GM99-F1
#
_entry.id   AF-A0AAX6GM99-F1
#
_cell.length_a   1.000
_cell.length_b   1.000
_cell.length_c   1.000
_cell.angle_alpha   90.00
_cell.angle_beta   90.00
_cell.angle_gamma   90.00
#
_symmetry.space_group_name_H-M   'P 1'
#
loop_
_entity.id
_entity.type
_entity.pdbx_description
1 polymer ?
#
loop_
_entity_poly.entity_id
_entity_poly.type
_entity_poly.pdbx_seq_one_letter_code
_entity_poly.pdbx_strand_id
1 'polypeptide(L)'
;MRLWAKCHGVYSNVSGFLGGINWALLVARICQLYPNALPSMLVSRFFWVYTLWHWPNPVMLCEIEEGTLGLPIWDPRRTFKDRGHMMPIITPAYPCMNSSYNVSASTLRVMKEEFQRGHEICELMEANKVDWKLLFEPHPFFEAYKHYLQIDIAAEDDDALRKWKGWVES
;
A
#
# COMPACT_ATOMS: atom_id res chain seq x y z
N MET A 1 -6.84 -6.06 6.86
CA MET A 1 -6.03 -5.42 5.81
C MET A 1 -4.79 -6.20 5.39
N ARG A 2 -3.85 -6.56 6.27
CA ARG A 2 -2.65 -7.32 5.86
C ARG A 2 -2.96 -8.62 5.11
N LEU A 3 -3.95 -9.39 5.59
CA LEU A 3 -4.41 -10.61 4.92
C LEU A 3 -4.94 -10.31 3.51
N TRP A 4 -5.89 -9.38 3.41
CA TRP A 4 -6.42 -8.88 2.13
C TRP A 4 -5.31 -8.50 1.15
N ALA A 5 -4.36 -7.66 1.57
CA ALA A 5 -3.28 -7.20 0.69
C ALA A 5 -2.41 -8.34 0.16
N LYS A 6 -2.20 -9.40 0.96
CA LYS A 6 -1.48 -10.60 0.52
C LYS A 6 -2.29 -11.44 -0.47
N CYS A 7 -3.58 -11.66 -0.19
CA CYS A 7 -4.47 -12.40 -1.10
C CYS A 7 -4.57 -11.72 -2.48
N HIS A 8 -4.54 -10.39 -2.52
CA HIS A 8 -4.63 -9.62 -3.77
C HIS A 8 -3.28 -9.23 -4.38
N GLY A 9 -2.16 -9.77 -3.87
CA GLY A 9 -0.84 -9.55 -4.47
C GLY A 9 -0.28 -8.13 -4.33
N VAL A 10 -0.88 -7.26 -3.50
CA VAL A 10 -0.47 -5.86 -3.30
C VAL A 10 0.37 -5.66 -2.03
N TYR A 11 1.04 -6.71 -1.54
CA TYR A 11 1.90 -6.69 -0.35
C TYR A 11 3.37 -6.97 -0.70
N SER A 12 4.12 -5.95 -1.12
CA SER A 12 5.58 -6.04 -1.34
C SER A 12 6.19 -4.66 -1.55
N ASN A 13 6.95 -4.14 -0.58
CA ASN A 13 7.62 -2.83 -0.75
C ASN A 13 8.72 -2.86 -1.82
N VAL A 14 9.39 -4.01 -1.97
CA VAL A 14 10.46 -4.21 -2.95
C VAL A 14 9.90 -4.14 -4.37
N SER A 15 8.73 -4.74 -4.60
CA SER A 15 8.06 -4.72 -5.92
C SER A 15 7.22 -3.45 -6.18
N GLY A 16 7.43 -2.38 -5.41
CA GLY A 16 6.71 -1.10 -5.56
C GLY A 16 5.26 -1.08 -5.07
N PHE A 17 4.83 -2.09 -4.31
CA PHE A 17 3.58 -2.10 -3.56
C PHE A 17 3.83 -1.69 -2.10
N LEU A 18 2.86 -1.92 -1.21
CA LEU A 18 2.94 -1.50 0.19
C LEU A 18 3.44 -2.62 1.10
N GLY A 19 4.39 -2.28 1.97
CA GLY A 19 4.86 -3.13 3.06
C GLY A 19 4.03 -2.99 4.34
N GLY A 20 4.45 -3.72 5.38
CA GLY A 20 3.72 -3.76 6.66
C GLY A 20 3.49 -2.40 7.32
N ILE A 21 4.51 -1.54 7.34
CA ILE A 21 4.40 -0.21 7.94
C ILE A 21 3.45 0.70 7.15
N ASN A 22 3.47 0.64 5.81
CA ASN A 22 2.59 1.45 4.98
C ASN A 22 1.12 1.11 5.25
N TRP A 23 0.77 -0.19 5.24
CA TRP A 23 -0.58 -0.64 5.56
C TRP A 23 -1.00 -0.25 6.99
N ALA A 24 -0.10 -0.31 7.96
CA ALA A 24 -0.39 0.12 9.33
C ALA A 24 -0.71 1.62 9.41
N LEU A 25 0.07 2.46 8.72
CA LEU A 25 -0.18 3.91 8.65
C LEU A 25 -1.50 4.22 7.95
N LEU A 26 -1.80 3.55 6.84
CA LEU A 26 -3.09 3.72 6.15
C LEU A 26 -4.26 3.35 7.07
N VAL A 27 -4.19 2.21 7.78
CA VAL A 27 -5.23 1.79 8.73
C VAL A 27 -5.34 2.77 9.91
N ALA A 28 -4.21 3.20 10.47
CA ALA A 28 -4.20 4.16 11.57
C ALA A 28 -4.89 5.48 11.19
N ARG A 29 -4.70 5.96 9.95
CA ARG A 29 -5.40 7.15 9.47
C ARG A 29 -6.91 6.96 9.44
N ILE A 30 -7.40 5.78 9.05
CA ILE A 30 -8.83 5.47 9.07
C ILE A 30 -9.36 5.45 10.50
N CYS A 31 -8.61 4.87 11.44
CA CYS A 31 -8.97 4.91 12.86
C CYS A 31 -9.07 6.34 13.41
N GLN A 32 -8.21 7.26 12.96
CA GLN A 32 -8.29 8.68 13.34
C GLN A 32 -9.54 9.37 12.78
N LEU A 33 -9.94 9.04 11.55
CA LEU A 33 -11.12 9.62 10.91
C LEU A 33 -12.44 9.07 11.50
N TYR A 34 -12.40 7.86 12.06
CA TYR A 34 -13.57 7.15 12.61
C TYR A 34 -13.31 6.56 14.00
N PRO A 35 -13.11 7.40 15.04
CA PRO A 35 -12.59 6.96 16.35
C PRO A 35 -13.52 6.00 17.11
N ASN A 36 -14.83 6.06 16.85
CA ASN A 36 -15.84 5.24 17.53
C ASN A 36 -16.40 4.11 16.65
N ALA A 37 -15.82 3.89 15.46
CA ALA A 37 -16.32 2.88 14.54
C ALA A 37 -15.90 1.46 14.97
N LEU A 38 -16.79 0.50 14.74
CA LEU A 38 -16.50 -0.91 14.94
C LEU A 38 -15.46 -1.40 13.91
N PRO A 39 -14.67 -2.45 14.23
CA PRO A 39 -13.67 -3.00 13.31
C PRO A 39 -14.20 -3.35 11.92
N SER A 40 -15.42 -3.89 11.81
CA SER A 40 -16.06 -4.19 10.53
C SER A 40 -16.31 -2.94 9.69
N MET A 41 -16.78 -1.86 10.34
CA MET A 41 -16.99 -0.56 9.68
C MET A 41 -15.67 0.08 9.25
N LEU A 42 -14.60 -0.07 10.05
CA LEU A 42 -13.27 0.46 9.69
C LEU A 42 -12.74 -0.17 8.39
N VAL A 43 -13.02 -1.45 8.13
CA VAL A 43 -12.63 -2.09 6.86
C VAL A 43 -13.40 -1.49 5.68
N SER A 44 -14.71 -1.31 5.80
CA SER A 44 -15.52 -0.65 4.76
C SER A 44 -15.04 0.79 4.51
N ARG A 45 -14.83 1.57 5.58
CA ARG A 45 -14.31 2.95 5.50
C ARG A 45 -12.90 3.01 4.92
N PHE A 46 -12.06 2.01 5.16
CA PHE A 46 -10.74 1.93 4.55
C PHE A 46 -10.83 1.96 3.02
N PHE A 47 -11.63 1.07 2.43
CA PHE A 47 -11.76 1.00 0.98
C PHE A 47 -12.42 2.25 0.41
N TRP A 48 -13.49 2.72 1.04
CA TRP A 48 -14.18 3.93 0.60
C TRP A 48 -13.26 5.16 0.58
N VAL A 49 -12.54 5.43 1.67
CA VAL A 49 -11.64 6.58 1.78
C VAL A 49 -10.51 6.50 0.76
N TYR A 50 -9.84 5.35 0.61
CA TYR A 50 -8.69 5.25 -0.28
C TYR A 50 -9.03 5.10 -1.76
N THR A 51 -10.26 4.71 -2.08
CA THR A 51 -10.83 4.81 -3.43
C THR A 51 -11.00 6.28 -3.86
N LEU A 52 -11.49 7.12 -2.94
CA LEU A 52 -11.73 8.55 -3.20
C LEU A 52 -10.51 9.44 -2.91
N TRP A 53 -9.43 8.86 -2.37
CA TRP A 53 -8.25 9.63 -2.00
C TRP A 53 -7.58 10.26 -3.22
N HIS A 54 -7.40 11.57 -3.18
CA HIS A 54 -6.83 12.33 -4.28
C HIS A 54 -5.30 12.28 -4.27
N TRP A 55 -4.73 11.15 -4.70
CA TRP A 55 -3.28 11.01 -4.89
C TRP A 55 -2.74 12.07 -5.87
N PRO A 56 -1.58 12.70 -5.60
CA PRO A 56 -0.57 12.35 -4.59
C PRO A 56 -0.69 13.11 -3.26
N ASN A 57 -1.88 13.52 -2.82
CA ASN A 57 -2.02 14.10 -1.47
C ASN A 57 -1.51 13.11 -0.40
N PRO A 58 -0.67 13.55 0.55
CA PRO A 58 -0.01 12.65 1.48
C PRO A 58 -0.94 12.15 2.57
N VAL A 59 -0.81 10.87 2.91
CA VAL A 59 -1.40 10.32 4.13
C VAL A 59 -0.47 10.63 5.30
N MET A 60 -0.96 11.39 6.27
CA MET A 60 -0.24 11.81 7.47
C MET A 60 -1.06 11.51 8.72
N LEU A 61 -0.42 11.04 9.79
CA LEU A 61 -1.06 10.78 11.08
C LEU A 61 -1.00 11.97 12.03
N CYS A 62 -0.03 12.85 11.84
CA CYS A 62 0.18 14.09 12.59
C CYS A 62 0.74 15.15 11.65
N GLU A 63 0.83 16.39 12.12
CA GLU A 63 1.56 17.42 11.40
C GLU A 63 3.04 17.08 11.34
N ILE A 64 3.70 17.52 10.27
CA ILE A 64 5.15 17.36 10.11
C ILE A 64 5.83 18.44 10.94
N GLU A 65 6.48 18.02 12.03
CA GLU A 65 7.26 18.91 12.89
C GLU A 65 8.73 18.97 12.43
N GLU A 66 9.29 20.19 12.38
CA GLU A 66 10.73 20.37 12.17
C GLU A 66 11.48 20.09 13.48
N GLY A 67 12.39 19.12 13.45
CA GLY A 67 13.28 18.84 14.57
C GLY A 67 14.55 19.68 14.56
N THR A 68 15.26 19.68 15.69
CA THR A 68 16.45 20.52 15.93
C THR A 68 17.74 20.03 15.28
N LEU A 69 17.75 18.81 14.73
CA LEU A 69 18.96 18.15 14.22
C LEU A 69 19.27 18.48 12.75
N GLY A 70 18.42 19.26 12.07
CA GLY A 70 18.62 19.62 10.66
C GLY A 70 18.58 18.44 9.69
N LEU A 71 18.02 17.29 10.10
CA LEU A 71 17.86 16.12 9.25
C LEU A 71 16.84 16.39 8.12
N PRO A 72 17.00 15.75 6.94
CA PRO A 72 16.07 15.91 5.84
C PRO A 72 14.68 15.39 6.23
N ILE A 73 13.64 16.15 5.89
CA ILE A 73 12.24 15.82 6.11
C ILE A 73 11.56 15.82 4.74
N TRP A 74 10.57 14.94 4.56
CA TRP A 74 9.75 14.92 3.35
C TRP A 74 8.99 16.24 3.21
N ASP A 75 9.29 16.98 2.13
CA ASP A 75 8.59 18.21 1.79
C ASP A 75 8.61 18.42 0.26
N PRO A 76 7.49 18.17 -0.44
CA PRO A 76 7.42 18.34 -1.90
C PRO A 76 7.57 19.80 -2.34
N ARG A 77 7.41 20.79 -1.44
CA ARG A 77 7.59 22.21 -1.77
C ARG A 77 9.07 22.55 -1.88
N ARG A 78 9.89 21.97 -0.99
CA ARG A 78 11.34 22.23 -0.87
C ARG A 78 12.19 21.25 -1.68
N THR A 79 11.80 19.98 -1.74
CA THR A 79 12.61 18.91 -2.31
C THR A 79 12.06 18.45 -3.65
N PHE A 80 12.84 18.56 -4.73
CA PHE A 80 12.41 18.16 -6.07
C PHE A 80 12.06 16.66 -6.16
N LYS A 81 12.84 15.78 -5.50
CA LYS A 81 12.59 14.33 -5.50
C LYS A 81 11.20 14.00 -4.93
N ASP A 82 10.80 14.70 -3.88
CA ASP A 82 9.53 14.45 -3.17
C ASP A 82 8.30 14.81 -4.02
N ARG A 83 8.45 15.70 -5.01
CA ARG A 83 7.38 16.08 -5.95
C ARG A 83 6.95 14.94 -6.87
N GLY A 84 7.84 13.98 -7.11
CA GLY A 84 7.58 12.83 -7.98
C GLY A 84 6.89 11.66 -7.28
N HIS A 85 6.66 11.73 -5.97
CA HIS A 85 6.06 10.62 -5.22
C HIS A 85 4.57 10.46 -5.56
N MET A 86 4.21 9.26 -6.03
CA MET A 86 2.86 8.98 -6.55
C MET A 86 1.82 8.70 -5.45
N MET A 87 2.24 8.07 -4.35
CA MET A 87 1.39 7.66 -3.23
C MET A 87 2.09 7.91 -1.89
N PRO A 88 2.29 9.17 -1.48
CA PRO A 88 3.07 9.47 -0.29
C PRO A 88 2.35 9.04 1.00
N ILE A 89 3.01 8.20 1.80
CA ILE A 89 2.54 7.76 3.12
C ILE A 89 3.64 8.10 4.12
N ILE A 90 3.39 9.10 4.97
CA ILE A 90 4.45 9.76 5.75
C ILE A 90 4.60 9.11 7.12
N THR A 91 5.83 8.79 7.50
CA THR A 91 6.14 8.32 8.86
C THR A 91 5.96 9.45 9.87
N PRO A 92 5.32 9.23 11.02
CA PRO A 92 4.97 10.30 11.94
C PRO A 92 6.13 10.78 12.83
N ALA A 93 7.17 9.96 13.01
CA ALA A 93 8.30 10.31 13.86
C ALA A 93 9.35 11.13 13.08
N TYR A 94 9.93 12.14 13.72
CA TYR A 94 11.03 12.93 13.16
C TYR A 94 12.29 12.06 12.93
N PRO A 95 12.96 12.18 11.77
CA PRO A 95 12.53 12.94 10.59
C PRO A 95 11.38 12.26 9.84
N CYS A 96 10.32 13.02 9.53
CA CYS A 96 9.18 12.48 8.78
C CYS A 96 9.58 12.19 7.33
N MET A 97 9.38 10.97 6.86
CA MET A 97 9.81 10.52 5.53
C MET A 97 8.66 9.83 4.78
N ASN A 98 8.70 9.84 3.45
CA ASN A 98 7.80 9.00 2.66
C ASN A 98 8.22 7.53 2.79
N SER A 99 7.33 6.68 3.30
CA SER A 99 7.55 5.25 3.47
C SER A 99 7.24 4.41 2.22
N SER A 100 6.59 4.99 1.22
CA SER A 100 6.10 4.33 -0.01
C SER A 100 6.69 4.96 -1.28
N TYR A 101 7.97 5.33 -1.23
CA TYR A 101 8.68 5.96 -2.36
C TYR A 101 8.86 5.04 -3.57
N ASN A 102 8.82 3.71 -3.40
CA ASN A 102 8.90 2.73 -4.49
C ASN A 102 7.61 2.63 -5.32
N VAL A 103 6.52 3.29 -4.90
CA VAL A 103 5.25 3.23 -5.64
C VAL A 103 5.38 3.93 -6.99
N SER A 104 5.13 3.17 -8.05
CA SER A 104 5.15 3.63 -9.44
C SER A 104 3.73 3.94 -9.95
N ALA A 105 3.62 4.50 -11.15
CA ALA A 105 2.32 4.69 -11.81
C ALA A 105 1.56 3.36 -11.99
N SER A 106 2.27 2.28 -12.32
CA SER A 106 1.68 0.95 -12.53
C SER A 106 1.14 0.34 -11.24
N THR A 107 1.94 0.37 -10.16
CA THR A 107 1.53 -0.23 -8.89
C THR A 107 0.45 0.61 -8.21
N LEU A 108 0.51 1.94 -8.33
CA LEU A 108 -0.58 2.82 -7.89
C LEU A 108 -1.90 2.50 -8.61
N ARG A 109 -1.86 2.29 -9.93
CA ARG A 109 -3.05 1.92 -10.70
C ARG A 109 -3.66 0.62 -10.19
N VAL A 110 -2.87 -0.44 -10.03
CA VAL A 110 -3.33 -1.73 -9.48
C VAL A 110 -3.93 -1.57 -8.09
N MET A 111 -3.27 -0.81 -7.19
CA MET A 111 -3.80 -0.58 -5.84
C MET A 111 -5.13 0.19 -5.86
N LYS A 112 -5.30 1.18 -6.74
CA LYS A 112 -6.57 1.90 -6.89
C LYS A 112 -7.69 0.98 -7.40
N GLU A 113 -7.39 0.11 -8.36
CA GLU A 113 -8.33 -0.90 -8.86
C GLU A 113 -8.74 -1.86 -7.73
N GLU A 114 -7.80 -2.34 -6.92
CA GLU A 114 -8.08 -3.21 -5.77
C GLU A 114 -8.81 -2.48 -4.62
N PHE A 115 -8.57 -1.18 -4.40
CA PHE A 115 -9.35 -0.39 -3.44
C PHE A 115 -10.80 -0.24 -3.87
N GLN A 116 -11.04 0.05 -5.16
CA GLN A 116 -12.37 0.14 -5.74
C GLN A 116 -13.12 -1.20 -5.63
N ARG A 117 -12.46 -2.31 -6.00
CA ARG A 117 -13.04 -3.65 -5.84
C ARG A 117 -13.36 -3.97 -4.38
N GLY A 118 -12.46 -3.66 -3.46
CA GLY A 118 -12.70 -3.84 -2.03
C GLY A 118 -13.89 -3.02 -1.53
N HIS A 119 -14.08 -1.80 -2.06
CA HIS A 119 -15.21 -0.94 -1.73
C HIS A 119 -16.54 -1.57 -2.19
N GLU A 120 -16.61 -2.02 -3.44
CA GLU A 120 -17.80 -2.67 -4.01
C GLU A 120 -18.19 -3.94 -3.24
N ILE A 121 -17.20 -4.77 -2.87
CA ILE A 121 -17.45 -5.96 -2.03
C ILE A 121 -17.99 -5.55 -0.67
N CYS A 122 -17.44 -4.51 -0.03
CA CYS A 122 -17.95 -4.01 1.23
C CYS A 122 -19.39 -3.49 1.14
N GLU A 123 -19.78 -2.81 0.04
CA GLU A 123 -21.18 -2.41 -0.18
C GLU A 123 -22.12 -3.62 -0.28
N LEU A 124 -21.70 -4.68 -0.98
CA LEU A 124 -22.46 -5.92 -1.06
C LEU A 124 -22.58 -6.62 0.30
N MET A 125 -21.54 -6.58 1.13
CA MET A 125 -21.57 -7.13 2.48
C MET A 125 -22.51 -6.35 3.40
N GLU A 126 -22.51 -5.01 3.33
CA GLU A 126 -23.44 -4.16 4.08
C GLU A 126 -24.90 -4.42 3.67
N ALA A 127 -25.13 -4.76 2.40
CA ALA A 127 -26.43 -5.21 1.90
C ALA A 127 -26.75 -6.69 2.22
N ASN A 128 -25.92 -7.38 3.01
CA ASN A 128 -26.04 -8.80 3.36
C ASN A 128 -26.10 -9.76 2.14
N LYS A 129 -25.47 -9.39 1.02
CA LYS A 129 -25.49 -10.19 -0.22
C LYS A 129 -24.32 -11.16 -0.34
N VAL A 130 -23.19 -10.87 0.31
CA VAL A 130 -21.95 -11.66 0.27
C VAL A 130 -21.31 -11.71 1.66
N ASP A 131 -20.41 -12.66 1.88
CA ASP A 131 -19.67 -12.80 3.13
C ASP A 131 -18.23 -12.29 3.02
N TRP A 132 -17.49 -12.33 4.14
CA TRP A 132 -16.09 -11.92 4.21
C TRP A 132 -15.17 -12.72 3.31
N LYS A 133 -15.53 -13.96 2.92
CA LYS A 133 -14.63 -14.82 2.14
C LYS A 133 -14.35 -14.22 0.78
N LEU A 134 -15.36 -13.61 0.15
CA LEU A 134 -15.21 -12.92 -1.12
C LEU A 134 -14.16 -11.80 -1.07
N LEU A 135 -14.12 -11.05 0.04
CA LEU A 135 -13.12 -10.00 0.23
C LEU A 135 -11.68 -10.55 0.30
N PHE A 136 -11.50 -11.76 0.81
CA PHE A 136 -10.18 -12.40 0.96
C PHE A 136 -9.87 -13.44 -0.11
N GLU A 137 -10.72 -13.58 -1.14
CA GLU A 137 -10.49 -14.48 -2.25
C GLU A 137 -9.22 -14.08 -3.01
N PRO A 138 -8.27 -15.01 -3.26
CA PRO A 138 -7.03 -14.68 -3.95
C PRO A 138 -7.27 -14.04 -5.32
N HIS A 139 -6.49 -13.02 -5.66
CA HIS A 139 -6.53 -12.43 -7.00
C HIS A 139 -6.03 -13.46 -8.03
N PRO A 140 -6.79 -13.75 -9.10
CA PRO A 140 -6.43 -14.76 -10.10
C PRO A 140 -5.35 -14.23 -11.06
N PHE A 141 -4.15 -14.00 -10.53
CA PHE A 141 -3.08 -13.26 -11.20
C PHE A 141 -2.75 -13.79 -12.60
N PHE A 142 -2.69 -15.11 -12.77
CA PHE A 142 -2.33 -15.77 -14.04
C PHE A 142 -3.46 -15.84 -15.07
N GLU A 143 -4.66 -15.38 -14.70
CA GLU A 143 -5.82 -15.27 -15.59
C GLU A 143 -6.21 -13.81 -15.85
N ALA A 144 -5.73 -12.88 -15.02
CA ALA A 144 -6.08 -11.47 -15.05
C ALA A 144 -5.47 -10.69 -16.24
N TYR A 145 -4.39 -11.20 -16.84
CA TYR A 145 -3.66 -10.52 -17.92
C TYR A 145 -3.48 -11.42 -19.14
N LYS A 146 -3.39 -10.81 -20.32
CA LYS A 146 -3.17 -11.54 -21.58
C LYS A 146 -1.71 -11.94 -21.79
N HIS A 147 -0.78 -11.22 -21.16
CA HIS A 147 0.65 -11.37 -21.36
C HIS A 147 1.37 -11.27 -20.02
N TYR A 148 2.39 -12.10 -19.85
CA TYR A 148 3.24 -12.16 -18.66
C TYR A 148 4.71 -12.15 -19.08
N LEU A 149 5.55 -11.57 -18.24
CA LEU A 149 7.01 -11.70 -18.33
C LEU A 149 7.47 -12.61 -17.19
N GLN A 150 8.12 -13.72 -17.54
CA GLN A 150 8.74 -14.64 -16.58
C GLN A 150 10.21 -14.28 -16.41
N ILE A 151 10.66 -14.25 -15.16
CA ILE A 151 12.06 -14.02 -14.79
C ILE A 151 12.54 -15.28 -14.06
N ASP A 152 13.44 -16.02 -14.69
CA ASP A 152 14.04 -17.21 -14.11
C ASP A 152 15.43 -16.88 -13.54
N ILE A 153 15.69 -17.37 -12.33
CA ILE A 153 16.98 -17.23 -11.66
C ILE A 153 17.51 -18.62 -11.28
N ALA A 154 18.80 -18.81 -11.47
CA ALA A 154 19.50 -20.04 -11.12
C ALA A 154 20.85 -19.70 -10.48
N ALA A 155 21.33 -20.57 -9.60
CA ALA A 155 22.64 -20.48 -8.97
C ALA A 155 23.18 -21.90 -8.70
N GLU A 156 24.47 -21.99 -8.38
CA GLU A 156 25.17 -23.28 -8.18
C GLU A 156 24.75 -24.00 -6.90
N ASP A 157 24.40 -23.26 -5.85
CA ASP A 157 23.96 -23.77 -4.55
C ASP A 157 22.91 -22.85 -3.90
N ASP A 158 22.29 -23.32 -2.80
CA ASP A 158 21.21 -22.63 -2.10
C ASP A 158 21.63 -21.29 -1.48
N ASP A 159 22.88 -21.18 -1.02
CA ASP A 159 23.40 -19.95 -0.40
C ASP A 159 23.63 -18.86 -1.45
N ALA A 160 24.17 -19.25 -2.61
CA ALA A 160 24.30 -18.40 -3.78
C ALA A 160 22.92 -18.00 -4.31
N LEU A 161 21.97 -18.94 -4.41
CA LEU A 161 20.62 -18.67 -4.88
C LEU A 161 19.90 -17.66 -3.99
N ARG A 162 20.04 -17.77 -2.66
CA ARG A 162 19.42 -16.83 -1.72
C ARG A 162 19.95 -15.39 -1.89
N LYS A 163 21.25 -15.22 -2.04
CA LYS A 163 21.88 -13.91 -2.29
C LYS A 163 21.47 -13.36 -3.66
N TRP A 164 21.52 -14.22 -4.68
CA TRP A 164 21.18 -13.86 -6.05
C TRP A 164 19.72 -13.44 -6.19
N LYS A 165 18.80 -14.20 -5.59
CA LYS A 165 17.38 -13.87 -5.51
C LYS A 165 17.16 -12.49 -4.90
N GLY A 166 17.79 -12.19 -3.76
CA GLY A 166 17.65 -10.88 -3.12
C GLY A 166 18.16 -9.71 -3.96
N TRP A 167 19.21 -9.94 -4.76
CA TRP A 167 19.74 -8.93 -5.68
C TRP A 167 18.87 -8.74 -6.93
N VAL A 168 18.32 -9.82 -7.49
CA VAL A 168 17.43 -9.73 -8.67
C VAL A 168 16.08 -9.11 -8.30
N GLU A 169 15.58 -9.35 -7.08
CA GLU A 169 14.32 -8.77 -6.61
C GLU A 169 14.41 -7.26 -6.31
N SER A 170 15.60 -6.72 -6.00
CA SER A 170 15.79 -5.36 -5.47
C SER A 170 15.72 -4.22 -6.49
#